data_AF-A0A2M9TZF8-F1
#
_entry.id   AF-A0A2M9TZF8-F1
#
_cell.length_a   1.000
_cell.length_b   1.000
_cell.length_c   1.000
_cell.angle_alpha   90.00
_cell.angle_beta   90.00
_cell.angle_gamma   90.00
#
_symmetry.space_group_name_H-M   'P 1'
#
loop_
_entity.id
_entity.type
_entity.pdbx_description
1 polymer ?
#
loop_
_entity_poly.entity_id
_entity_poly.type
_entity_poly.pdbx_seq_one_letter_code
_entity_poly.pdbx_strand_id
1 'polypeptide(L)'
;MTRNGMTDILLSLLLAISLWPVYALLCAALRWRYGRAAVAQCIVANERTFARIRLLLSGLAVPGFFYLFAHNEPLQWMIFFYLLALLTLTDLQMRLLPDYLLMLLLGVGLAALAVGMPQMPAPRFALAAFAGAITLALLCVAVQTRWTGITGMAAGDLKLIAVLALWFSYKMLPLLLFVACFAGLVYILVIRCVTGVRLRTIAFGPCLALGALVVHVLQRLNPGETG
;
A
#
# COMPACT_ATOMS: atom_id res chain seq x y z
N MET A 1 28.86 20.42 -5.59
CA MET A 1 27.46 20.23 -5.15
C MET A 1 26.57 20.19 -6.39
N THR A 2 25.56 19.32 -6.39
CA THR A 2 24.24 19.53 -7.04
C THR A 2 24.11 19.53 -8.57
N ARG A 3 24.32 18.39 -9.25
CA ARG A 3 23.55 18.10 -10.49
C ARG A 3 22.52 16.97 -10.32
N ASN A 4 22.73 16.01 -9.42
CA ASN A 4 21.69 15.02 -9.06
C ASN A 4 20.73 15.52 -7.97
N GLY A 5 21.24 16.11 -6.88
CA GLY A 5 20.38 16.44 -5.74
C GLY A 5 19.21 17.38 -6.07
N MET A 6 19.40 18.39 -6.91
CA MET A 6 18.31 19.32 -7.27
C MET A 6 17.28 18.67 -8.20
N THR A 7 17.70 17.83 -9.15
CA THR A 7 16.77 17.10 -10.01
C THR A 7 15.99 16.05 -9.23
N ASP A 8 16.63 15.37 -8.27
CA ASP A 8 15.99 14.37 -7.41
C ASP A 8 14.94 15.02 -6.50
N ILE A 9 15.23 16.21 -5.97
CA ILE A 9 14.27 17.01 -5.19
C ILE A 9 13.10 17.43 -6.08
N LEU A 10 13.36 17.94 -7.29
CA LEU A 10 12.31 18.38 -8.20
C LEU A 10 11.41 17.21 -8.63
N LEU A 11 11.99 16.06 -8.97
CA LEU A 11 11.24 14.87 -9.37
C LEU A 11 10.42 14.28 -8.21
N SER A 12 10.98 14.23 -7.00
CA SER A 12 10.25 13.76 -5.82
C SER A 12 9.09 14.70 -5.45
N LEU A 13 9.28 16.02 -5.54
CA LEU A 13 8.20 17.00 -5.40
C LEU A 13 7.14 16.81 -6.47
N LEU A 14 7.54 16.66 -7.74
CA LEU A 14 6.62 16.51 -8.85
C LEU A 14 5.78 15.22 -8.72
N LEU A 15 6.39 14.10 -8.32
CA LEU A 15 5.67 12.85 -8.05
C LEU A 15 4.71 12.98 -6.86
N ALA A 16 5.15 13.62 -5.77
CA ALA A 16 4.30 13.80 -4.59
C ALA A 16 3.10 14.71 -4.88
N ILE A 17 3.31 15.76 -5.69
CA ILE A 17 2.25 16.67 -6.13
C ILE A 17 1.31 15.99 -7.12
N SER A 18 1.82 15.12 -8.00
CA SER A 18 1.00 14.40 -8.99
C SER A 18 0.02 13.39 -8.38
N LEU A 19 0.24 12.97 -7.11
CA LEU A 19 -0.71 12.13 -6.39
C LEU A 19 -2.11 12.76 -6.33
N TRP A 20 -2.21 14.09 -6.25
CA TRP A 20 -3.50 14.79 -6.17
C TRP A 20 -4.37 14.67 -7.43
N PRO A 21 -3.92 15.08 -8.63
CA PRO A 21 -4.72 14.94 -9.84
C PRO A 21 -5.01 13.47 -10.15
N VAL A 22 -4.06 12.56 -9.90
CA VAL A 22 -4.28 11.12 -10.13
C VAL A 22 -5.32 10.56 -9.18
N TYR A 23 -5.31 10.95 -7.91
CA TYR A 23 -6.35 10.58 -6.96
C TYR A 23 -7.73 11.13 -7.37
N ALA A 24 -7.80 12.37 -7.84
CA ALA A 24 -9.03 12.97 -8.33
C ALA A 24 -9.60 12.22 -9.55
N LEU A 25 -8.73 11.86 -10.50
CA LEU A 25 -9.09 11.04 -11.67
C LEU A 25 -9.59 9.66 -11.24
N LEU A 26 -8.93 9.04 -10.26
CA LEU A 26 -9.35 7.75 -9.70
C LEU A 26 -10.74 7.85 -9.06
N CYS A 27 -11.01 8.90 -8.30
CA CYS A 27 -12.34 9.16 -7.76
C CYS A 27 -13.38 9.39 -8.86
N ALA A 28 -13.03 10.10 -9.93
CA ALA A 28 -13.90 10.30 -11.07
C ALA A 28 -14.23 8.98 -11.78
N ALA A 29 -13.22 8.13 -11.99
CA ALA A 29 -13.38 6.79 -12.57
C ALA A 29 -14.27 5.88 -11.69
N LEU A 30 -14.07 5.91 -10.37
CA LEU A 30 -14.93 5.20 -9.41
C LEU A 30 -16.37 5.67 -9.48
N ARG A 31 -16.60 6.99 -9.48
CA ARG A 31 -17.94 7.59 -9.59
C ARG A 31 -18.61 7.27 -10.91
N TRP A 32 -17.84 7.18 -11.99
CA TRP A 32 -18.34 6.78 -13.30
C TRP A 32 -18.74 5.30 -13.33
N ARG A 33 -17.93 4.42 -12.71
CA ARG A 33 -18.17 2.97 -12.73
C ARG A 33 -19.26 2.49 -11.77
N TYR A 34 -19.26 2.98 -10.54
CA TYR A 34 -20.16 2.52 -9.47
C TYR A 34 -21.31 3.48 -9.19
N GLY A 35 -21.30 4.66 -9.82
CA GLY A 35 -22.28 5.72 -9.58
C GLY A 35 -21.88 6.64 -8.42
N ARG A 36 -22.31 7.90 -8.52
CA ARG A 36 -21.97 8.95 -7.52
C ARG A 36 -22.48 8.62 -6.12
N ALA A 37 -23.68 8.04 -6.01
CA ALA A 37 -24.31 7.72 -4.74
C ALA A 37 -23.58 6.60 -3.98
N ALA A 38 -23.17 5.53 -4.68
CA ALA A 38 -22.44 4.42 -4.07
C ALA A 38 -21.07 4.87 -3.54
N VAL A 39 -20.32 5.66 -4.33
CA VAL A 39 -19.03 6.19 -3.89
C VAL A 39 -19.21 7.17 -2.72
N ALA A 40 -20.23 8.02 -2.74
CA ALA A 40 -20.50 8.95 -1.65
C ALA A 40 -20.79 8.24 -0.32
N GLN A 41 -21.49 7.10 -0.35
CA GLN A 41 -21.75 6.28 0.83
C GLN A 41 -20.49 5.65 1.42
N CYS A 42 -19.46 5.41 0.61
CA CYS A 42 -18.18 4.89 1.08
C CYS A 42 -17.30 5.97 1.72
N ILE A 43 -17.52 7.27 1.47
CA ILE A 43 -16.67 8.34 2.00
C ILE A 43 -16.92 8.49 3.51
N VAL A 44 -15.93 8.07 4.30
CA VAL A 44 -15.99 8.15 5.77
C VAL A 44 -15.36 9.45 6.30
N ALA A 45 -14.42 10.02 5.56
CA ALA A 45 -13.70 11.22 5.98
C ALA A 45 -14.39 12.51 5.48
N ASN A 46 -14.69 13.42 6.40
CA ASN A 46 -15.13 14.78 6.07
C ASN A 46 -14.09 15.53 5.22
N GLU A 47 -14.53 16.45 4.36
CA GLU A 47 -13.66 17.15 3.39
C GLU A 47 -12.44 17.82 4.02
N ARG A 48 -12.60 18.45 5.20
CA ARG A 48 -11.51 19.10 5.95
C ARG A 48 -10.50 18.09 6.50
N THR A 49 -10.99 16.99 7.06
CA THR A 49 -10.14 15.90 7.57
C THR A 49 -9.39 15.24 6.43
N PHE A 50 -10.07 15.00 5.31
CA PHE A 50 -9.47 14.42 4.13
C PHE A 50 -8.46 15.35 3.45
N ALA A 51 -8.68 16.67 3.45
CA ALA A 51 -7.68 17.64 3.01
C ALA A 51 -6.40 17.58 3.86
N ARG A 52 -6.53 17.46 5.19
CA ARG A 52 -5.37 17.28 6.08
C ARG A 52 -4.64 15.97 5.80
N ILE A 53 -5.37 14.85 5.65
CA ILE A 53 -4.78 13.55 5.33
C ILE A 53 -4.00 13.61 3.99
N ARG A 54 -4.58 14.24 2.96
CA ARG A 54 -3.92 14.46 1.67
C ARG A 54 -2.62 15.26 1.79
N LEU A 55 -2.62 16.32 2.60
CA LEU A 55 -1.42 17.13 2.84
C LEU A 55 -0.35 16.36 3.61
N LEU A 56 -0.75 15.62 4.66
CA LEU A 56 0.17 14.81 5.45
C LEU A 56 0.81 13.69 4.61
N LEU A 57 0.02 12.99 3.79
CA LEU A 57 0.54 11.91 2.97
C LEU A 57 1.45 12.44 1.85
N SER A 58 1.07 13.51 1.16
CA SER A 58 1.96 14.14 0.17
C SER A 58 3.25 14.63 0.81
N GLY A 59 3.16 15.26 2.00
CA GLY A 59 4.33 15.66 2.78
C GLY A 59 5.24 14.49 3.19
N LEU A 60 4.67 13.32 3.50
CA LEU A 60 5.43 12.09 3.80
C LEU A 60 5.97 11.41 2.53
N ALA A 61 5.27 11.54 1.39
CA ALA A 61 5.67 10.96 0.13
C ALA A 61 6.92 11.67 -0.45
N VAL A 62 7.07 12.98 -0.25
CA VAL A 62 8.26 13.74 -0.71
C VAL A 62 9.57 13.14 -0.19
N PRO A 63 9.81 12.97 1.12
CA PRO A 63 11.05 12.38 1.62
C PRO A 63 11.18 10.91 1.22
N GLY A 64 10.06 10.17 1.08
CA GLY A 64 10.07 8.79 0.58
C GLY A 64 10.58 8.69 -0.86
N PHE A 65 10.02 9.47 -1.78
CA PHE A 65 10.49 9.49 -3.18
C PHE A 65 11.89 10.08 -3.30
N PHE A 66 12.22 11.11 -2.51
CA PHE A 66 13.57 11.65 -2.48
C PHE A 66 14.58 10.57 -2.05
N TYR A 67 14.26 9.78 -1.02
CA TYR A 67 15.08 8.64 -0.62
C TYR A 67 15.27 7.66 -1.77
N LEU A 68 14.21 7.27 -2.49
CA LEU A 68 14.30 6.34 -3.63
C LEU A 68 15.17 6.89 -4.77
N PHE A 69 15.01 8.17 -5.12
CA PHE A 69 15.79 8.84 -6.16
C PHE A 69 17.27 9.00 -5.79
N ALA A 70 17.55 9.53 -4.59
CA ALA A 70 18.91 9.77 -4.10
C ALA A 70 19.76 8.48 -4.09
N HIS A 71 19.07 7.35 -4.01
CA HIS A 71 19.63 6.03 -3.91
C HIS A 71 19.58 5.21 -5.21
N ASN A 72 19.09 5.78 -6.31
CA ASN A 72 18.95 5.13 -7.62
C ASN A 72 18.18 3.79 -7.57
N GLU A 73 17.07 3.75 -6.82
CA GLU A 73 16.20 2.57 -6.83
C GLU A 73 15.58 2.34 -8.22
N PRO A 74 15.38 1.07 -8.62
CA PRO A 74 14.83 0.77 -9.93
C PRO A 74 13.38 1.28 -10.04
N LEU A 75 12.99 1.64 -11.26
CA LEU A 75 11.73 2.30 -11.57
C LEU A 75 10.49 1.53 -11.09
N GLN A 76 10.57 0.20 -11.02
CA GLN A 76 9.49 -0.64 -10.48
C GLN A 76 9.13 -0.30 -9.02
N TRP A 77 10.10 0.02 -8.17
CA TRP A 77 9.86 0.35 -6.76
C TRP A 77 9.28 1.74 -6.63
N MET A 78 9.63 2.65 -7.53
CA MET A 78 8.99 3.96 -7.62
C MET A 78 7.50 3.82 -7.98
N ILE A 79 7.18 3.00 -8.99
CA ILE A 79 5.78 2.70 -9.35
C ILE A 79 5.07 2.01 -8.19
N PHE A 80 5.73 1.04 -7.54
CA PHE A 80 5.18 0.32 -6.40
C PHE A 80 4.78 1.26 -5.26
N PHE A 81 5.69 2.12 -4.79
CA PHE A 81 5.40 3.05 -3.70
C PHE A 81 4.40 4.13 -4.12
N TYR A 82 4.35 4.51 -5.40
CA TYR A 82 3.34 5.43 -5.92
C TYR A 82 1.93 4.82 -5.88
N LEU A 83 1.78 3.59 -6.38
CA LEU A 83 0.52 2.86 -6.33
C LEU A 83 0.10 2.57 -4.87
N LEU A 84 1.06 2.23 -4.02
CA LEU A 84 0.83 2.00 -2.60
C LEU A 84 0.36 3.29 -1.89
N ALA A 85 0.96 4.44 -2.18
CA ALA A 85 0.47 5.74 -1.69
C ALA A 85 -0.97 6.01 -2.15
N LEU A 86 -1.29 5.73 -3.41
CA LEU A 86 -2.65 5.89 -3.94
C LEU A 86 -3.65 4.95 -3.25
N LEU A 87 -3.26 3.69 -2.99
CA LEU A 87 -4.02 2.72 -2.21
C LEU A 87 -4.28 3.21 -0.77
N THR A 88 -3.27 3.80 -0.12
CA THR A 88 -3.45 4.35 1.24
C THR A 88 -4.41 5.54 1.27
N LEU A 89 -4.42 6.40 0.24
CA LEU A 89 -5.40 7.50 0.15
C LEU A 89 -6.82 6.97 0.01
N THR A 90 -7.02 5.96 -0.85
CA THR A 90 -8.34 5.34 -1.02
C THR A 90 -8.79 4.62 0.23
N ASP A 91 -7.89 3.94 0.94
CA ASP A 91 -8.20 3.24 2.17
C ASP A 91 -8.56 4.22 3.31
N LEU A 92 -7.82 5.33 3.43
CA LEU A 92 -8.11 6.35 4.44
C LEU A 92 -9.42 7.12 4.17
N GLN A 93 -9.78 7.37 2.90
CA GLN A 93 -11.02 8.08 2.58
C GLN A 93 -12.25 7.18 2.59
N MET A 94 -12.15 6.03 1.90
CA MET A 94 -13.29 5.19 1.56
C MET A 94 -13.28 3.83 2.26
N ARG A 95 -12.16 3.46 2.91
CA ARG A 95 -11.94 2.12 3.49
C ARG A 95 -12.21 1.00 2.50
N LEU A 96 -11.90 1.29 1.25
CA LEU A 96 -12.09 0.40 0.12
C LEU A 96 -10.78 0.37 -0.64
N LEU A 97 -10.22 -0.84 -0.78
CA LEU A 97 -9.09 -1.09 -1.65
C LEU A 97 -9.62 -1.35 -3.07
N PRO A 98 -9.35 -0.48 -4.04
CA PRO A 98 -9.88 -0.66 -5.38
C PRO A 98 -9.15 -1.79 -6.10
N ASP A 99 -9.91 -2.81 -6.52
CA ASP A 99 -9.35 -4.02 -7.14
C ASP A 99 -8.49 -3.71 -8.39
N TYR A 100 -8.84 -2.70 -9.19
CA TYR A 100 -8.06 -2.31 -10.38
C TYR A 100 -6.65 -1.81 -10.02
N LEU A 101 -6.50 -1.16 -8.86
CA LEU A 101 -5.22 -0.62 -8.42
C LEU A 101 -4.34 -1.73 -7.84
N LEU A 102 -4.95 -2.73 -7.17
CA LEU A 102 -4.28 -3.97 -6.78
C LEU A 102 -3.85 -4.78 -8.01
N MET A 103 -4.71 -4.90 -9.02
CA MET A 103 -4.37 -5.58 -10.29
C MET A 103 -3.24 -4.88 -11.02
N LEU A 104 -3.21 -3.55 -11.03
CA LEU A 104 -2.10 -2.80 -11.62
C LEU A 104 -0.79 -3.06 -10.85
N LEU A 105 -0.84 -3.03 -9.51
CA LEU A 105 0.32 -3.34 -8.67
C LEU A 105 0.83 -4.77 -8.87
N LEU A 106 -0.10 -5.72 -9.04
CA LEU A 106 0.21 -7.11 -9.36
C LEU A 106 0.85 -7.24 -10.75
N GLY A 107 0.26 -6.58 -11.76
CA GLY A 107 0.73 -6.64 -13.14
C GLY A 107 2.14 -6.08 -13.29
N VAL A 108 2.44 -4.96 -12.61
CA VAL A 108 3.80 -4.39 -12.58
C VAL A 108 4.77 -5.37 -11.90
N GLY A 109 4.36 -6.01 -10.79
CA GLY A 109 5.20 -6.99 -10.10
C GLY A 109 5.48 -8.23 -10.95
N LEU A 110 4.48 -8.76 -11.64
CA LEU A 110 4.66 -9.90 -12.55
C LEU A 110 5.54 -9.54 -13.75
N ALA A 111 5.37 -8.34 -14.33
CA ALA A 111 6.21 -7.87 -15.42
C ALA A 111 7.67 -7.71 -14.96
N ALA A 112 7.89 -7.14 -13.78
CA ALA A 112 9.21 -7.03 -13.17
C ALA A 112 9.87 -8.39 -12.93
N LEU A 113 9.08 -9.36 -12.43
CA LEU A 113 9.52 -10.73 -12.20
C LEU A 113 9.89 -11.45 -13.50
N ALA A 114 9.10 -11.26 -14.56
CA ALA A 114 9.32 -11.86 -15.88
C ALA A 114 10.58 -11.29 -16.56
N VAL A 115 10.86 -10.01 -16.37
CA VAL A 115 12.06 -9.34 -16.91
C VAL A 115 13.30 -9.60 -16.04
N GLY A 116 13.13 -10.14 -14.82
CA GLY A 116 14.25 -10.38 -13.91
C GLY A 116 14.86 -9.10 -13.36
N MET A 117 14.03 -8.10 -13.08
CA MET A 117 14.47 -6.81 -12.53
C MET A 117 15.20 -6.98 -11.19
N PRO A 118 16.16 -6.10 -10.86
CA PRO A 118 16.93 -6.19 -9.62
C PRO A 118 16.03 -6.11 -8.38
N GLN A 119 16.46 -6.74 -7.28
CA GLN A 119 15.76 -6.79 -5.98
C GLN A 119 14.39 -7.50 -6.00
N MET A 120 14.04 -8.18 -7.09
CA MET A 120 12.88 -9.08 -7.11
C MET A 120 13.24 -10.46 -6.54
N PRO A 121 12.32 -11.11 -5.80
CA PRO A 121 12.49 -12.49 -5.36
C PRO A 121 12.56 -13.46 -6.56
N ALA A 122 13.11 -14.65 -6.35
CA ALA A 122 13.14 -15.66 -7.41
C ALA A 122 11.72 -16.05 -7.83
N PRO A 123 11.43 -16.17 -9.15
CA PRO A 123 10.07 -16.32 -9.67
C PRO A 123 9.31 -17.50 -9.07
N ARG A 124 9.98 -18.64 -8.88
CA ARG A 124 9.38 -19.83 -8.24
C ARG A 124 8.86 -19.54 -6.83
N PHE A 125 9.62 -18.79 -6.03
CA PHE A 125 9.27 -18.50 -4.64
C PHE A 125 8.23 -17.39 -4.56
N ALA A 126 8.35 -16.37 -5.42
CA ALA A 126 7.39 -15.28 -5.52
C ALA A 126 5.98 -15.80 -5.91
N LEU A 127 5.91 -16.67 -6.93
CA LEU A 127 4.65 -17.26 -7.39
C LEU A 127 4.06 -18.21 -6.35
N ALA A 128 4.89 -19.00 -5.66
CA ALA A 128 4.44 -19.86 -4.57
C ALA A 128 3.90 -19.05 -3.38
N ALA A 129 4.58 -17.98 -3.00
CA ALA A 129 4.14 -17.07 -1.93
C ALA A 129 2.83 -16.37 -2.30
N PHE A 130 2.69 -15.89 -3.53
CA PHE A 130 1.46 -15.32 -4.07
C PHE A 130 0.31 -16.32 -4.06
N ALA A 131 0.52 -17.53 -4.57
CA ALA A 131 -0.49 -18.58 -4.59
C ALA A 131 -0.92 -19.00 -3.17
N GLY A 132 0.04 -19.14 -2.25
CA GLY A 132 -0.23 -19.42 -0.84
C GLY A 132 -1.06 -18.32 -0.18
N ALA A 133 -0.69 -17.06 -0.40
CA ALA A 133 -1.40 -15.92 0.16
C ALA A 133 -2.83 -15.78 -0.40
N ILE A 134 -3.04 -16.01 -1.70
CA ILE A 134 -4.40 -16.05 -2.28
C ILE A 134 -5.22 -17.19 -1.69
N THR A 135 -4.63 -18.38 -1.58
CA THR A 135 -5.33 -19.55 -1.04
C THR A 135 -5.78 -19.27 0.40
N LEU A 136 -4.90 -18.68 1.22
CA LEU A 136 -5.22 -18.26 2.57
C LEU A 136 -6.29 -17.16 2.60
N ALA A 137 -6.21 -16.19 1.69
CA ALA A 137 -7.21 -15.14 1.56
C ALA A 137 -8.60 -15.71 1.24
N LEU A 138 -8.68 -16.61 0.27
CA LEU A 138 -9.92 -17.30 -0.11
C LEU A 138 -10.48 -18.15 1.04
N LEU A 139 -9.62 -18.89 1.73
CA LEU A 139 -10.02 -19.68 2.90
C LEU A 139 -10.57 -18.78 4.01
N CYS A 140 -9.89 -17.68 4.31
CA CYS A 140 -10.33 -16.72 5.33
C CYS A 140 -11.70 -16.11 4.97
N VAL A 141 -11.88 -15.70 3.72
CA VAL A 141 -13.16 -15.17 3.23
C VAL A 141 -14.25 -16.24 3.30
N ALA A 142 -13.98 -17.48 2.90
CA ALA A 142 -14.93 -18.58 2.94
C ALA A 142 -15.38 -18.90 4.38
N VAL A 143 -14.43 -18.91 5.33
CA VAL A 143 -14.72 -19.11 6.76
C VAL A 143 -15.51 -17.93 7.32
N GLN A 144 -15.10 -16.68 7.06
CA GLN A 144 -15.82 -15.49 7.54
C GLN A 144 -17.27 -15.43 7.04
N THR A 145 -17.48 -15.75 5.77
CA THR A 145 -18.81 -15.74 5.14
C THR A 145 -19.71 -16.80 5.76
N ARG A 146 -19.15 -17.97 6.11
CA ARG A 146 -19.93 -19.11 6.63
C ARG A 146 -20.19 -19.05 8.14
N TRP A 147 -19.30 -18.44 8.93
CA TRP A 147 -19.34 -18.52 10.40
C TRP A 147 -19.71 -17.21 11.10
N THR A 148 -19.25 -16.06 10.59
CA THR A 148 -19.38 -14.79 11.33
C THR A 148 -20.48 -13.88 10.80
N GLY A 149 -21.00 -14.09 9.60
CA GLY A 149 -21.97 -13.17 8.95
C GLY A 149 -21.44 -11.76 8.69
N ILE A 150 -20.22 -11.45 9.15
CA ILE A 150 -19.50 -10.20 8.95
C ILE A 150 -18.70 -10.35 7.66
N THR A 151 -19.19 -9.76 6.57
CA THR A 151 -18.61 -9.87 5.23
C THR A 151 -17.51 -8.84 4.92
N GLY A 152 -17.15 -7.95 5.85
CA GLY A 152 -16.69 -6.63 5.44
C GLY A 152 -15.19 -6.31 5.48
N MET A 153 -14.42 -6.82 6.44
CA MET A 153 -13.20 -6.09 6.84
C MET A 153 -11.88 -6.67 6.36
N ALA A 154 -11.71 -7.99 6.28
CA ALA A 154 -10.40 -8.59 5.98
C ALA A 154 -10.15 -8.85 4.48
N ALA A 155 -11.19 -8.85 3.64
CA ALA A 155 -11.05 -9.30 2.24
C ALA A 155 -10.14 -8.38 1.40
N GLY A 156 -10.19 -7.06 1.61
CA GLY A 156 -9.33 -6.11 0.89
C GLY A 156 -7.87 -6.21 1.32
N ASP A 157 -7.62 -6.18 2.62
CA ASP A 157 -6.27 -6.22 3.19
C ASP A 157 -5.55 -7.54 2.87
N LEU A 158 -6.27 -8.67 2.90
CA LEU A 158 -5.72 -9.97 2.50
C LEU A 158 -5.32 -10.01 1.03
N LYS A 159 -6.08 -9.34 0.13
CA LYS A 159 -5.68 -9.20 -1.28
C LYS A 159 -4.41 -8.37 -1.40
N LEU A 160 -4.28 -7.27 -0.64
CA LEU A 160 -3.06 -6.47 -0.66
C LEU A 160 -1.87 -7.27 -0.15
N ILE A 161 -2.01 -8.00 0.95
CA ILE A 161 -0.97 -8.90 1.48
C ILE A 161 -0.56 -9.93 0.41
N ALA A 162 -1.52 -10.50 -0.33
CA ALA A 162 -1.21 -11.41 -1.42
C ALA A 162 -0.39 -10.73 -2.52
N VAL A 163 -0.77 -9.53 -2.96
CA VAL A 163 0.02 -8.78 -3.93
C VAL A 163 1.42 -8.47 -3.38
N LEU A 164 1.54 -8.05 -2.12
CA LEU A 164 2.84 -7.78 -1.47
C LEU A 164 3.73 -9.03 -1.39
N ALA A 165 3.13 -10.22 -1.28
CA ALA A 165 3.86 -11.49 -1.28
C ALA A 165 4.55 -11.81 -2.62
N LEU A 166 4.12 -11.17 -3.72
CA LEU A 166 4.82 -11.26 -4.99
C LEU A 166 6.07 -10.36 -5.04
N TRP A 167 6.00 -9.20 -4.39
CA TRP A 167 7.05 -8.18 -4.43
C TRP A 167 8.19 -8.47 -3.45
N PHE A 168 7.89 -9.08 -2.31
CA PHE A 168 8.87 -9.39 -1.27
C PHE A 168 9.10 -10.89 -1.15
N SER A 169 10.32 -11.28 -0.77
CA SER A 169 10.63 -12.67 -0.46
C SER A 169 9.74 -13.19 0.68
N TYR A 170 9.34 -14.45 0.59
CA TYR A 170 8.50 -15.12 1.59
C TYR A 170 9.08 -15.05 3.01
N LYS A 171 10.42 -14.96 3.16
CA LYS A 171 11.12 -14.79 4.44
C LYS A 171 10.84 -13.44 5.12
N MET A 172 10.64 -12.39 4.32
CA MET A 172 10.41 -11.02 4.81
C MET A 172 8.94 -10.71 5.03
N LEU A 173 8.03 -11.53 4.50
CA LEU A 173 6.59 -11.36 4.66
C LEU A 173 6.14 -11.34 6.14
N PRO A 174 6.62 -12.25 7.02
CA PRO A 174 6.26 -12.21 8.43
C PRO A 174 6.71 -10.90 9.12
N LEU A 175 7.90 -10.39 8.77
CA LEU A 175 8.39 -9.12 9.30
C LEU A 175 7.53 -7.94 8.82
N LEU A 176 7.16 -7.94 7.52
CA LEU A 176 6.24 -6.95 6.96
C LEU A 176 4.94 -6.90 7.74
N LEU A 177 4.32 -8.06 7.95
CA LEU A 177 3.07 -8.19 8.69
C LEU A 177 3.23 -7.81 10.16
N PHE A 178 4.35 -8.17 10.78
CA PHE A 178 4.65 -7.80 12.15
C PHE A 178 4.72 -6.28 12.33
N VAL A 179 5.48 -5.59 11.47
CA VAL A 179 5.59 -4.13 11.48
C VAL A 179 4.22 -3.47 11.21
N ALA A 180 3.45 -4.00 10.25
CA ALA A 180 2.12 -3.48 9.96
C ALA A 180 1.15 -3.65 11.15
N CYS A 181 1.10 -4.84 11.76
CA CYS A 181 0.28 -5.10 12.95
C CYS A 181 0.71 -4.22 14.13
N PHE A 182 2.02 -4.06 14.35
CA PHE A 182 2.54 -3.21 15.42
C PHE A 182 2.19 -1.74 15.20
N ALA A 183 2.37 -1.21 13.99
CA ALA A 183 1.97 0.15 13.63
C ALA A 183 0.46 0.37 13.82
N GLY A 184 -0.36 -0.60 13.40
CA GLY A 184 -1.81 -0.58 13.61
C GLY A 184 -2.19 -0.57 15.09
N LEU A 185 -1.54 -1.41 15.90
CA LEU A 185 -1.76 -1.44 17.35
C LEU A 185 -1.41 -0.11 18.02
N VAL A 186 -0.25 0.45 17.69
CA VAL A 186 0.19 1.76 18.21
C VAL A 186 -0.81 2.84 17.81
N TYR A 187 -1.26 2.86 16.56
CA TYR A 187 -2.26 3.81 16.08
C TYR A 187 -3.58 3.74 16.86
N ILE A 188 -4.10 2.54 17.11
CA ILE A 188 -5.32 2.34 17.91
C ILE A 188 -5.11 2.83 19.34
N LEU A 189 -3.98 2.48 19.94
CA LEU A 189 -3.67 2.82 21.33
C LEU A 189 -3.56 4.34 21.50
N VAL A 190 -2.83 5.02 20.62
CA VAL A 190 -2.68 6.48 20.63
C VAL A 190 -4.03 7.17 20.49
N ILE A 191 -4.87 6.76 19.52
CA ILE A 191 -6.19 7.38 19.35
C ILE A 191 -7.07 7.14 20.58
N ARG A 192 -7.05 5.93 21.13
CA ARG A 192 -7.82 5.61 22.33
C ARG A 192 -7.36 6.44 23.54
N CYS A 193 -6.05 6.64 23.70
CA CYS A 193 -5.50 7.46 24.78
C CYS A 193 -5.81 8.95 24.62
N VAL A 194 -5.73 9.49 23.39
CA VAL A 194 -5.92 10.92 23.13
C VAL A 194 -7.39 11.32 23.09
N THR A 195 -8.24 10.50 22.47
CA THR A 195 -9.65 10.85 22.22
C THR A 195 -10.65 10.08 23.09
N GLY A 196 -10.22 9.00 23.74
CA GLY A 196 -11.11 8.09 24.49
C GLY A 196 -12.02 7.22 23.60
N VAL A 197 -12.01 7.44 22.28
CA VAL A 197 -12.91 6.76 21.34
C VAL A 197 -12.42 5.36 21.01
N ARG A 198 -13.31 4.37 21.10
CA ARG A 198 -13.06 3.02 20.61
C ARG A 198 -13.29 2.98 19.10
N LEU A 199 -12.21 2.86 18.32
CA LEU A 199 -12.30 2.66 16.89
C LEU A 199 -12.92 1.28 16.60
N ARG A 200 -14.05 1.28 15.88
CA ARG A 200 -14.74 0.05 15.48
C ARG A 200 -14.11 -0.59 14.24
N THR A 201 -13.47 0.24 13.42
CA THR A 201 -12.93 -0.12 12.11
C THR A 201 -11.76 0.80 11.75
N ILE A 202 -10.66 0.23 11.26
CA ILE A 202 -9.37 0.89 10.98
C ILE A 202 -8.98 0.59 9.53
N ALA A 203 -8.40 1.59 8.87
CA ALA A 203 -7.76 1.46 7.57
C ALA A 203 -6.37 0.83 7.76
N PHE A 204 -6.16 -0.40 7.29
CA PHE A 204 -4.91 -1.15 7.52
C PHE A 204 -3.89 -0.93 6.40
N GLY A 205 -4.31 -0.42 5.24
CA GLY A 205 -3.45 -0.08 4.11
C GLY A 205 -2.24 0.80 4.47
N PRO A 206 -2.40 1.90 5.25
CA PRO A 206 -1.27 2.71 5.71
C PRO A 206 -0.25 1.93 6.54
N CYS A 207 -0.72 0.99 7.36
CA CYS A 207 0.15 0.16 8.19
C CYS A 207 0.94 -0.84 7.33
N LEU A 208 0.29 -1.44 6.33
CA LEU A 208 0.96 -2.28 5.33
C LEU A 208 1.98 -1.50 4.50
N ALA A 209 1.68 -0.24 4.15
CA ALA A 209 2.60 0.62 3.43
C ALA A 209 3.87 0.92 4.24
N LEU A 210 3.73 1.16 5.55
CA LEU A 210 4.88 1.31 6.44
C LEU A 210 5.71 0.01 6.53
N GLY A 211 5.05 -1.14 6.68
CA GLY A 211 5.73 -2.44 6.69
C GLY A 211 6.53 -2.69 5.40
N ALA A 212 5.93 -2.39 4.24
CA ALA A 212 6.59 -2.51 2.95
C ALA A 212 7.82 -1.58 2.82
N LEU A 213 7.74 -0.35 3.32
CA LEU A 213 8.86 0.60 3.32
C LEU A 213 10.02 0.10 4.19
N VAL A 214 9.73 -0.36 5.41
CA VAL A 214 10.76 -0.90 6.33
C VAL A 214 11.44 -2.12 5.72
N VAL A 215 10.67 -3.06 5.18
CA VAL A 215 11.20 -4.28 4.57
C VAL A 215 12.04 -3.96 3.34
N HIS A 216 11.60 -3.03 2.48
CA HIS A 216 12.37 -2.60 1.32
C HIS A 216 13.73 -2.02 1.72
N VAL A 217 13.77 -1.17 2.76
CA VAL A 217 15.03 -0.62 3.29
C VAL A 217 15.93 -1.74 3.82
N LEU A 218 15.38 -2.70 4.58
CA LEU A 218 16.16 -3.82 5.12
C LEU A 218 16.70 -4.76 4.05
N GLN A 219 15.90 -5.10 3.05
CA GLN A 219 16.31 -5.96 1.94
C GLN A 219 17.51 -5.38 1.18
N ARG A 220 17.55 -4.05 1.07
CA ARG A 220 18.68 -3.36 0.48
C ARG A 220 19.94 -3.42 1.35
N LEU A 221 19.80 -3.28 2.67
CA LEU A 221 20.93 -3.37 3.60
C LEU A 221 21.50 -4.79 3.66
N ASN A 222 20.65 -5.80 3.49
CA ASN A 222 21.00 -7.23 3.55
C ASN A 222 20.64 -7.96 2.23
N PRO A 223 21.37 -7.72 1.13
CA PRO A 223 21.06 -8.33 -0.16
C PRO A 223 21.24 -9.86 -0.18
N GLY A 224 21.89 -10.45 0.83
CA GLY A 224 22.13 -11.89 0.91
C GLY A 224 20.90 -12.75 1.27
N GLU A 225 19.81 -12.15 1.78
CA GLU A 225 18.62 -12.90 2.23
C GLU A 225 17.53 -13.07 1.15
N THR A 226 17.75 -12.55 -0.06
CA THR A 226 16.76 -12.60 -1.15
C THR A 226 16.68 -13.96 -1.87
N GLY A 227 17.54 -14.92 -1.50
CA GLY A 227 17.57 -16.29 -2.05
C GLY A 227 16.55 -17.24 -1.46
#